data_AF-A0A2D6EZC7-F1
#
_entry.id   AF-A0A2D6EZC7-F1
#
_cell.length_a   1.000
_cell.length_b   1.000
_cell.length_c   1.000
_cell.angle_alpha   90.00
_cell.angle_beta   90.00
_cell.angle_gamma   90.00
#
_symmetry.space_group_name_H-M   'P 1'
#
loop_
_entity.id
_entity.type
_entity.pdbx_description
1 polymer ?
#
loop_
_entity_poly.entity_id
_entity_poly.type
_entity_poly.pdbx_seq_one_letter_code
_entity_poly.pdbx_strand_id
1 'polypeptide(L)' 'MSNFTTTYKLSDATIAQVAKIVQMAILSGTDIADHMRMMRLKSEGATLVLTEKYSTIFEGQIEKMLLEIEQTVENTLEK' A
#
# COMPACT_ATOMS: atom_id res chain seq x y z
N MET A 1 5.73 -32.36 -21.70
CA MET A 1 5.48 -31.78 -20.37
C MET A 1 4.48 -30.65 -20.55
N SER A 2 3.26 -30.81 -20.04
CA SER A 2 2.22 -29.78 -20.19
C SER A 2 2.55 -28.61 -19.27
N ASN A 3 2.74 -27.42 -19.85
CA ASN A 3 2.89 -26.19 -19.08
C ASN A 3 1.52 -25.84 -18.48
N PHE A 4 1.33 -26.07 -17.18
CA PHE A 4 0.17 -25.56 -16.47
C PHE A 4 0.39 -24.08 -16.18
N THR A 5 -0.26 -23.19 -16.94
CA THR A 5 -0.29 -21.76 -16.66
C THR A 5 -1.31 -21.50 -15.55
N THR A 6 -0.87 -21.43 -14.29
CA THR A 6 -1.76 -21.06 -13.19
C THR A 6 -2.06 -19.56 -13.25
N THR A 7 -3.33 -19.22 -13.47
CA THR A 7 -3.80 -17.83 -13.48
C THR A 7 -4.30 -17.44 -12.09
N TYR A 8 -3.93 -16.25 -11.63
CA TYR A 8 -4.37 -15.68 -10.36
C TYR A 8 -5.11 -14.37 -10.59
N LYS A 9 -6.04 -14.03 -9.68
CA LYS A 9 -6.69 -12.72 -9.60
C LYS A 9 -6.31 -11.99 -8.32
N LEU A 10 -6.35 -10.67 -8.31
CA LEU A 10 -6.21 -9.91 -7.08
C LEU A 10 -7.51 -10.00 -6.26
N SER A 11 -7.40 -10.00 -4.94
CA SER A 11 -8.55 -9.74 -4.07
C SER A 11 -8.95 -8.26 -4.10
N ASP A 12 -10.19 -7.96 -3.76
CA ASP A 12 -10.69 -6.58 -3.65
C ASP A 12 -9.84 -5.75 -2.67
N ALA A 13 -9.41 -6.34 -1.56
CA ALA A 13 -8.51 -5.70 -0.61
C ALA A 13 -7.15 -5.32 -1.24
N THR A 14 -6.61 -6.19 -2.09
CA THR A 14 -5.35 -5.91 -2.80
C THR A 14 -5.55 -4.81 -3.85
N ILE A 15 -6.70 -4.79 -4.54
CA ILE A 15 -7.04 -3.73 -5.50
C ILE A 15 -7.19 -2.39 -4.77
N ALA A 16 -7.90 -2.37 -3.63
CA ALA A 16 -8.04 -1.18 -2.79
C ALA A 16 -6.68 -0.66 -2.29
N GLN A 17 -5.74 -1.57 -1.98
CA GLN A 17 -4.39 -1.21 -1.60
C GLN A 17 -3.59 -0.54 -2.72
N VAL A 18 -3.77 -0.97 -3.98
CA VAL A 18 -3.17 -0.29 -5.13
C VAL A 18 -3.72 1.13 -5.26
N ALA A 19 -5.02 1.33 -5.06
CA ALA A 19 -5.60 2.68 -5.05
C ALA A 19 -5.00 3.57 -3.95
N LYS A 20 -4.80 3.03 -2.74
CA LYS A 20 -4.11 3.75 -1.65
C LYS A 20 -2.68 4.13 -2.02
N ILE A 21 -1.92 3.23 -2.65
CA ILE A 21 -0.56 3.52 -3.11
C ILE A 21 -0.55 4.68 -4.11
N VAL A 22 -1.48 4.70 -5.05
CA VAL A 22 -1.61 5.80 -6.01
C VAL A 22 -1.91 7.11 -5.30
N GLN A 23 -2.82 7.10 -4.33
CA GLN A 23 -3.13 8.28 -3.52
C GLN A 23 -1.90 8.79 -2.75
N MET A 24 -1.12 7.89 -2.14
CA MET A 24 0.11 8.25 -1.43
C MET A 24 1.13 8.89 -2.36
N ALA A 25 1.34 8.33 -3.55
CA ALA A 25 2.24 8.89 -4.54
C ALA A 25 1.81 10.30 -5.00
N ILE A 26 0.51 10.53 -5.19
CA ILE A 26 -0.02 11.85 -5.54
C ILE A 26 0.22 12.86 -4.41
N LEU A 27 -0.09 12.49 -3.17
CA LEU A 27 0.02 13.39 -2.01
C LEU A 27 1.47 13.74 -1.68
N SER A 28 2.38 12.77 -1.78
CA SER A 28 3.79 12.94 -1.45
C SER A 28 4.66 13.39 -2.64
N GLY A 29 4.12 13.37 -3.87
CA GLY A 29 4.89 13.65 -5.08
C GLY A 29 5.93 12.57 -5.43
N THR A 30 5.86 11.38 -4.83
CA THR A 30 6.79 10.26 -5.06
C THR A 30 6.33 9.34 -6.20
N ASP A 31 7.24 8.54 -6.76
CA ASP A 31 6.90 7.53 -7.77
C ASP A 31 6.04 6.39 -7.16
N ILE A 32 4.94 6.02 -7.84
CA ILE A 32 4.09 4.89 -7.44
C ILE A 32 4.87 3.57 -7.35
N ALA A 33 5.88 3.38 -8.22
CA ALA A 33 6.67 2.17 -8.29
C ALA A 33 7.47 1.94 -6.99
N ASP A 34 7.86 3.01 -6.30
CA ASP A 34 8.59 2.92 -5.02
C ASP A 34 7.73 2.25 -3.95
N HIS A 35 6.47 2.69 -3.82
CA HIS A 35 5.49 2.09 -2.92
C HIS A 35 5.12 0.67 -3.35
N MET A 36 4.94 0.42 -4.66
CA MET A 36 4.59 -0.91 -5.16
C MET A 36 5.70 -1.96 -4.95
N ARG A 37 6.99 -1.58 -4.98
CA ARG A 37 8.11 -2.52 -4.72
C ARG A 37 8.05 -3.15 -3.32
N MET A 38 7.40 -2.48 -2.37
CA MET A 38 7.22 -3.01 -1.01
C MET A 38 6.06 -4.00 -0.89
N MET A 39 5.13 -4.05 -1.85
CA MET A 39 3.99 -4.97 -1.79
C MET A 39 4.44 -6.42 -1.65
N ARG A 40 3.78 -7.15 -0.74
CA ARG A 40 3.97 -8.58 -0.55
C ARG A 40 2.61 -9.27 -0.61
N LEU A 41 2.49 -10.17 -1.57
CA LEU A 41 1.28 -10.93 -1.85
C LEU A 41 1.53 -12.41 -1.53
N LYS A 42 0.49 -13.08 -1.02
CA LYS A 42 0.42 -14.54 -0.91
C LYS A 42 -0.78 -15.05 -1.71
N SER A 43 -0.67 -16.28 -2.18
CA SER A 43 -1.77 -16.96 -2.85
C SER A 43 -2.71 -17.61 -1.82
N GLU A 44 -4.00 -17.35 -1.95
CA GLU A 44 -5.09 -18.04 -1.28
C GLU A 44 -6.01 -18.64 -2.36
N GLY A 45 -5.77 -19.90 -2.71
CA GLY A 45 -6.39 -20.53 -3.87
C GLY A 45 -5.97 -19.85 -5.18
N ALA A 46 -6.95 -19.37 -5.95
CA ALA A 46 -6.73 -18.62 -7.19
C ALA A 46 -6.64 -17.09 -6.98
N THR A 47 -6.60 -16.63 -5.73
CA THR A 47 -6.61 -15.20 -5.39
C THR A 47 -5.31 -14.77 -4.72
N LEU A 48 -4.78 -13.61 -5.08
CA LEU A 48 -3.65 -12.96 -4.41
C LEU A 48 -4.17 -11.97 -3.37
N VAL A 49 -3.69 -12.13 -2.14
CA VAL A 49 -4.01 -11.27 -1.01
C VAL A 49 -2.74 -10.69 -0.41
N LEU A 50 -2.85 -9.54 0.26
CA LEU A 50 -1.74 -8.94 0.98
C LEU A 50 -1.28 -9.85 2.13
N THR A 51 0.02 -9.86 2.39
CA THR A 51 0.54 -10.48 3.62
C THR A 51 0.25 -9.56 4.80
N GLU A 52 -0.09 -10.15 5.95
CA GLU A 52 -0.32 -9.38 7.19
C GLU A 52 0.86 -8.47 7.54
N LYS A 53 2.08 -9.00 7.41
CA LYS A 53 3.31 -8.23 7.63
C LYS A 53 3.37 -6.96 6.77
N TYR A 54 2.98 -7.06 5.50
CA TYR A 54 2.95 -5.89 4.63
C TYR A 54 1.86 -4.90 5.06
N SER A 55 0.65 -5.39 5.35
CA SER A 55 -0.46 -4.53 5.78
C SER A 55 -0.09 -3.71 7.01
N THR A 56 0.51 -4.32 8.03
CA THR A 56 0.97 -3.63 9.25
C THR A 56 2.03 -2.58 8.96
N ILE A 57 3.00 -2.88 8.09
CA ILE A 57 4.06 -1.92 7.73
C ILE A 57 3.44 -0.72 7.01
N PHE A 58 2.55 -0.96 6.07
CA PHE A 58 1.93 0.10 5.27
C PHE A 58 0.99 0.98 6.11
N GLU A 59 0.20 0.38 7.00
CA GLU A 59 -0.65 1.13 7.94
C GLU A 59 0.19 2.01 8.87
N GLY A 60 1.29 1.49 9.42
CA GLY A 60 2.21 2.28 10.23
C GLY A 60 2.90 3.41 9.47
N GLN A 61 3.11 3.28 8.16
CA GLN A 61 3.63 4.37 7.32
C GLN A 61 2.59 5.49 7.14
N ILE A 62 1.32 5.13 6.93
CA ILE A 62 0.23 6.11 6.84
C ILE A 62 0.06 6.84 8.17
N GLU A 63 0.04 6.12 9.30
CA GLU A 63 -0.14 6.71 10.62
C GLU A 63 0.96 7.74 10.93
N LYS A 64 2.23 7.39 10.65
CA LYS A 64 3.34 8.34 10.80
C LYS A 64 3.16 9.59 9.95
N MET A 65 2.76 9.43 8.69
CA MET A 65 2.53 10.58 7.81
C MET A 65 1.40 11.48 8.34
N LEU A 66 0.31 10.90 8.84
CA LEU A 66 -0.81 11.66 9.42
C LEU A 66 -0.37 12.44 10.67
N LEU A 67 0.41 11.80 11.56
CA LEU A 67 0.96 12.46 12.74
C LEU A 67 1.88 13.64 12.38
N GLU A 68 2.74 13.47 11.37
CA GLU A 68 3.63 14.54 10.89
C GLU A 68 2.83 15.72 10.29
N ILE A 69 1.72 15.44 9.60
CA ILE A 69 0.82 16.48 9.07
C ILE A 69 0.16 17.24 10.22
N GLU A 70 -0.40 16.56 11.21
CA GLU A 70 -1.03 17.20 12.38
C GLU A 70 -0.06 18.11 13.13
N GLN A 71 1.16 17.63 13.39
CA GLN A 71 2.21 18.42 14.03
C GLN A 71 2.63 19.63 13.19
N THR A 72 2.70 19.48 11.87
CA THR A 72 3.05 20.59 10.98
C THR A 72 1.97 21.68 11.02
N VAL A 73 0.69 21.28 10.98
CA VAL A 73 -0.45 22.20 11.04
C VAL A 73 -0.45 22.98 12.35
N GLU A 74 -0.29 22.30 13.50
CA GLU A 74 -0.26 22.94 14.82
C GLU A 74 0.88 23.97 14.94
N ASN A 75 2.08 23.64 14.47
CA ASN A 75 3.23 24.57 14.44
C ASN A 75 3.04 25.80 13.53
N THR A 76 2.17 25.74 12.54
CA THR A 76 1.79 26.90 11.70
C THR A 76 0.67 27.74 12.30
N LEU A 77 -0.15 27.19 13.20
CA LEU A 77 -1.24 27.92 13.85
C LEU A 77 -0.78 28.67 15.11
N GLU A 78 0.34 28.25 15.71
CA GLU A 78 0.98 28.92 16.86
C GLU A 78 1.97 30.05 16.47
N LYS A 79 2.17 30.30 15.16
CA LYS A 79 3.00 31.40 14.63
C LYS A 79 2.17 32.54 14.08
#